data_AF-A0A958KQA1-F1
#
_entry.id   AF-A0A958KQA1-F1
#
_cell.length_a   1.000
_cell.length_b   1.000
_cell.length_c   1.000
_cell.angle_alpha   90.00
_cell.angle_beta   90.00
_cell.angle_gamma   90.00
#
_symmetry.space_group_name_H-M   'P 1'
#
loop_
_entity.id
_entity.type
_entity.pdbx_description
1 polymer ?
#
loop_
_entity_poly.entity_id
_entity_poly.type
_entity_poly.pdbx_seq_one_letter_code
_entity_poly.pdbx_strand_id
1 'polypeptide(L)'
;MQQKSNVIDMTARRREQLSNENAHESQEGKATIVDMTVRRQEVISEERRQVKRTILAEFVGAYVLIPGKGLQKVSVYDIGDGGLSFDMDFEAGHFNMGEEYAMRLYLSKDTYLPFTIRVSNFREVHDEGVIRHGSQFIKNTTNSEALKHFVAFLETVTASLQTDRGDITVTKIR
;
A
#
# COMPACT_ATOMS: atom_id res chain seq x y z
N MET A 1 50.83 -1.23 72.55
CA MET A 1 49.64 -0.77 71.80
C MET A 1 49.96 -0.88 70.32
N GLN A 2 49.46 -1.91 69.64
CA GLN A 2 49.77 -2.22 68.23
C GLN A 2 48.88 -1.40 67.28
N GLN A 3 49.51 -0.78 66.29
CA GLN A 3 48.90 0.03 65.24
C GLN A 3 48.00 -0.85 64.36
N LYS A 4 46.76 -0.40 64.13
CA LYS A 4 45.83 -1.02 63.16
C LYS A 4 46.33 -0.73 61.74
N SER A 5 46.80 -1.75 61.04
CA SER A 5 47.09 -1.70 59.61
C SER A 5 45.76 -1.70 58.83
N ASN A 6 45.48 -0.61 58.14
CA ASN A 6 44.32 -0.50 57.24
C ASN A 6 44.70 -1.03 55.85
N VAL A 7 44.88 -2.35 55.74
CA VAL A 7 45.09 -3.01 54.44
C VAL A 7 43.72 -3.37 53.89
N ILE A 8 43.35 -2.74 52.77
CA ILE A 8 42.12 -3.04 52.05
C ILE A 8 42.32 -4.37 51.31
N ASP A 9 41.61 -5.42 51.76
CA ASP A 9 41.64 -6.73 51.10
C ASP A 9 40.76 -6.72 49.85
N MET A 10 41.42 -6.66 48.68
CA MET A 10 40.77 -6.58 47.37
C MET A 10 40.20 -7.91 46.88
N THR A 11 40.44 -9.02 47.59
CA THR A 11 39.96 -10.35 47.18
C THR A 11 38.50 -10.60 47.55
N ALA A 12 38.03 -10.00 48.66
CA ALA A 12 36.64 -10.14 49.11
C ALA A 12 35.64 -9.42 48.17
N ARG A 13 35.97 -8.19 47.74
CA ARG A 13 35.12 -7.41 46.82
C ARG A 13 34.96 -8.04 45.43
N ARG A 14 35.98 -8.75 44.94
CA ARG A 14 35.91 -9.42 43.63
C ARG A 14 34.95 -10.61 43.65
N ARG A 15 34.80 -11.28 44.80
CA ARG A 15 33.88 -12.41 44.95
C ARG A 15 32.42 -11.99 45.03
N GLU A 16 32.14 -10.85 45.66
CA GLU A 16 30.78 -10.26 45.70
C GLU A 16 30.33 -9.71 44.34
N GLN A 17 31.26 -9.19 43.52
CA GLN A 17 30.94 -8.78 42.15
C GLN A 17 30.65 -9.99 41.24
N LEU A 18 31.41 -11.09 41.38
CA LEU A 18 31.19 -12.31 40.60
C LEU A 18 29.89 -13.05 40.99
N SER A 19 29.42 -12.93 42.23
CA SER A 19 28.11 -13.48 42.63
C SER A 19 26.92 -12.62 42.16
N ASN A 20 27.12 -11.31 41.98
CA ASN A 20 26.08 -10.41 41.45
C ASN A 20 26.00 -10.41 39.92
N GLU A 21 27.07 -10.75 39.20
CA GLU A 21 27.04 -10.88 37.74
C GLU A 21 26.31 -12.16 37.28
N ASN A 22 26.24 -13.21 38.11
CA ASN A 22 25.54 -14.46 37.79
C ASN A 22 24.03 -14.46 38.13
N ALA A 23 23.47 -13.34 38.60
CA ALA A 23 22.04 -13.22 38.89
C ALA A 23 21.23 -12.52 37.76
N HIS A 24 21.89 -12.14 36.66
CA HIS A 24 21.28 -11.44 35.53
C HIS A 24 21.36 -12.20 34.19
N GLU A 25 21.22 -13.51 34.24
CA GLU A 25 20.74 -14.32 33.09
C GLU A 25 19.54 -15.12 33.63
N SER A 26 18.28 -14.80 33.34
CA SER A 26 17.66 -15.10 32.06
C SER A 26 16.27 -14.44 32.01
N GLN A 27 16.17 -13.26 31.40
CA GLN A 27 14.96 -12.89 30.68
C GLN A 27 15.33 -12.86 29.20
N GLU A 28 15.25 -14.03 28.57
CA GLU A 28 15.20 -14.16 27.11
C GLU A 28 13.92 -13.47 26.60
N GLY A 29 13.95 -12.13 26.56
CA GLY A 29 13.15 -11.41 25.60
C GLY A 29 13.67 -11.80 24.23
N LYS A 30 13.03 -12.78 23.59
CA LYS A 30 13.29 -13.21 22.21
C LYS A 30 13.46 -11.97 21.35
N ALA A 31 14.71 -11.59 21.06
CA ALA A 31 15.02 -10.65 20.02
C ALA A 31 14.52 -11.29 18.73
N THR A 32 13.32 -10.87 18.30
CA THR A 32 12.72 -11.35 17.07
C THR A 32 13.64 -10.85 15.96
N ILE A 33 14.41 -11.76 15.37
CA ILE A 33 15.24 -11.46 14.20
C ILE A 33 14.26 -11.09 13.10
N VAL A 34 14.07 -9.79 12.89
CA VAL A 34 13.23 -9.26 11.82
C VAL A 34 14.07 -9.31 10.55
N ASP A 35 13.62 -10.11 9.59
CA ASP A 35 14.25 -10.18 8.29
C ASP A 35 14.09 -8.84 7.55
N MET A 36 15.17 -8.08 7.51
CA MET A 36 15.21 -6.76 6.87
C MET A 36 15.00 -6.83 5.36
N THR A 37 15.17 -8.01 4.73
CA THR A 37 14.88 -8.18 3.30
C THR A 37 13.38 -8.22 3.04
N VAL A 38 12.63 -8.92 3.88
CA VAL A 38 11.15 -8.98 3.81
C VAL A 38 10.56 -7.59 4.02
N ARG A 39 11.01 -6.86 5.05
CA ARG A 39 10.53 -5.48 5.29
C ARG A 39 10.82 -4.54 4.14
N ARG A 40 12.01 -4.60 3.53
CA ARG A 40 12.30 -3.76 2.35
C ARG A 40 11.37 -4.08 1.19
N GLN A 41 11.05 -5.35 0.97
CA GLN A 41 10.14 -5.76 -0.09
C GLN A 41 8.70 -5.26 0.17
N GLU A 42 8.25 -5.28 1.42
CA GLU A 42 6.96 -4.70 1.83
C GLU A 42 6.91 -3.20 1.54
N VAL A 43 7.91 -2.44 1.97
CA VAL A 43 7.99 -0.98 1.71
C VAL A 43 7.97 -0.69 0.20
N ILE A 44 8.76 -1.42 -0.60
CA ILE A 44 8.76 -1.25 -2.07
C ILE A 44 7.39 -1.56 -2.67
N SER A 45 6.69 -2.56 -2.14
CA SER A 45 5.35 -2.93 -2.62
C SER A 45 4.30 -1.88 -2.28
N GLU A 46 4.39 -1.26 -1.11
CA GLU A 46 3.53 -0.17 -0.68
C GLU A 46 3.76 1.08 -1.52
N GLU A 47 5.02 1.45 -1.74
CA GLU A 47 5.38 2.58 -2.62
C GLU A 47 4.84 2.39 -4.04
N ARG A 48 5.03 1.20 -4.63
CA ARG A 48 4.48 0.86 -5.96
C ARG A 48 2.97 0.98 -6.00
N ARG A 49 2.29 0.51 -4.95
CA ARG A 49 0.82 0.60 -4.86
C ARG A 49 0.37 2.06 -4.79
N GLN A 50 1.06 2.88 -4.01
CA GLN A 50 0.73 4.30 -3.90
C GLN A 50 0.92 5.03 -5.22
N VAL A 51 2.02 4.77 -5.94
CA VAL A 51 2.25 5.36 -7.27
C VAL A 51 1.20 4.90 -8.28
N LYS A 52 0.81 3.61 -8.28
CA LYS A 52 -0.27 3.09 -9.13
C LYS A 52 -1.59 3.84 -8.89
N ARG A 53 -1.94 4.09 -7.62
CA ARG A 53 -3.12 4.86 -7.22
C ARG A 53 -3.09 6.29 -7.73
N THR A 54 -1.97 6.97 -7.56
CA THR A 54 -1.83 8.37 -8.00
C THR A 54 -2.00 8.47 -9.51
N ILE A 55 -1.39 7.58 -10.29
CA ILE A 55 -1.54 7.57 -11.76
C ILE A 55 -3.00 7.30 -12.15
N LEU A 56 -3.67 6.36 -11.47
CA LEU A 56 -5.06 6.05 -11.78
C LEU A 56 -6.00 7.22 -11.50
N ALA A 57 -5.78 7.93 -10.39
CA ALA A 57 -6.60 9.08 -10.02
C ALA A 57 -6.39 10.28 -10.97
N GLU A 58 -5.15 10.53 -11.40
CA GLU A 58 -4.81 11.72 -12.19
C GLU A 58 -4.94 11.50 -13.70
N PHE A 59 -4.64 10.30 -14.19
CA PHE A 59 -4.44 10.07 -15.63
C PHE A 59 -5.66 9.49 -16.34
N VAL A 60 -6.62 8.92 -15.59
CA VAL A 60 -7.69 8.12 -16.21
C VAL A 60 -9.05 8.41 -15.58
N GLY A 61 -10.02 8.80 -16.42
CA GLY A 61 -11.41 8.98 -15.98
C GLY A 61 -12.18 7.68 -16.09
N ALA A 62 -12.74 7.17 -14.98
CA ALA A 62 -13.62 6.01 -15.01
C ALA A 62 -15.08 6.39 -14.80
N TYR A 63 -15.96 5.74 -15.55
CA TYR A 63 -17.41 5.92 -15.44
C TYR A 63 -18.10 4.56 -15.45
N VAL A 64 -19.09 4.42 -14.58
CA VAL A 64 -19.98 3.24 -14.56
C VAL A 64 -21.30 3.63 -15.20
N LEU A 65 -21.83 2.78 -16.07
CA LEU A 65 -23.15 2.94 -16.65
C LEU A 65 -24.20 2.36 -15.70
N ILE A 66 -25.03 3.22 -15.12
CA ILE A 66 -26.13 2.86 -14.25
C ILE A 66 -27.43 2.86 -15.07
N PRO A 67 -28.16 1.74 -15.16
CA PRO A 67 -29.47 1.72 -15.80
C PRO A 67 -30.40 2.78 -15.20
N GLY A 68 -30.99 3.63 -16.05
CA GLY A 68 -31.92 4.69 -15.63
C GLY A 68 -31.29 5.98 -15.09
N LYS A 69 -30.05 5.97 -14.59
CA LYS A 69 -29.33 7.19 -14.15
C LYS A 69 -28.29 7.70 -15.17
N GLY A 70 -27.78 6.82 -16.04
CA GLY A 70 -26.77 7.18 -17.04
C GLY A 70 -25.34 6.94 -16.55
N LEU A 71 -24.39 7.76 -17.01
CA LEU A 71 -22.97 7.62 -16.68
C LEU A 71 -22.66 8.29 -15.35
N GLN A 72 -22.22 7.50 -14.38
CA GLN A 72 -21.75 7.98 -13.08
C GLN A 72 -20.22 8.01 -13.07
N LYS A 73 -19.63 9.15 -12.73
CA LYS A 73 -18.18 9.26 -12.53
C LYS A 73 -17.79 8.47 -11.29
N VAL A 74 -16.74 7.67 -11.39
CA VAL A 74 -16.14 6.92 -10.29
C VAL A 74 -14.63 7.11 -10.28
N SER A 75 -14.02 6.97 -9.11
CA SER A 75 -12.57 7.07 -8.94
C SER A 75 -11.98 5.66 -8.85
N VAL A 76 -11.06 5.29 -9.73
CA VAL A 76 -10.42 3.96 -9.65
C VAL A 76 -9.38 3.98 -8.53
N TYR A 77 -9.60 3.16 -7.51
CA TYR A 77 -8.72 3.05 -6.36
C TYR A 77 -7.63 2.00 -6.55
N ASP A 78 -7.90 0.90 -7.25
CA ASP A 78 -6.88 -0.14 -7.51
C ASP A 78 -7.22 -0.87 -8.79
N ILE A 79 -6.22 -1.36 -9.53
CA ILE A 79 -6.42 -2.18 -10.72
C ILE A 79 -5.36 -3.27 -10.81
N GLY A 80 -5.80 -4.48 -11.14
CA GLY A 80 -4.92 -5.61 -11.41
C GLY A 80 -5.53 -6.53 -12.46
N ASP A 81 -4.87 -7.66 -12.75
CA ASP A 81 -5.28 -8.57 -13.84
C ASP A 81 -6.67 -9.20 -13.60
N GLY A 82 -7.05 -9.41 -12.33
CA GLY A 82 -8.31 -10.04 -11.96
C GLY A 82 -9.51 -9.08 -11.82
N GLY A 83 -9.27 -7.79 -11.68
CA GLY A 83 -10.32 -6.85 -11.34
C GLY A 83 -9.81 -5.48 -10.90
N LEU A 84 -10.74 -4.66 -10.41
CA LEU A 84 -10.46 -3.32 -9.95
C LEU A 84 -11.30 -2.97 -8.73
N SER A 85 -10.80 -2.00 -7.96
CA SER A 85 -11.55 -1.34 -6.91
C SER A 85 -11.82 0.10 -7.31
N PHE A 86 -13.03 0.58 -7.06
CA PHE A 86 -13.42 1.96 -7.37
C PHE A 86 -14.25 2.56 -6.24
N ASP A 87 -14.22 3.88 -6.16
CA ASP A 87 -14.90 4.66 -5.14
C ASP A 87 -16.04 5.46 -5.75
N MET A 88 -17.14 5.51 -5.01
CA MET A 88 -18.33 6.30 -5.31
C MET A 88 -18.72 7.17 -4.12
N ASP A 89 -19.33 8.30 -4.40
CA ASP A 89 -19.91 9.16 -3.37
C ASP A 89 -21.09 8.46 -2.67
N PHE A 90 -21.26 8.68 -1.36
CA PHE A 90 -22.40 8.18 -0.59
C PHE A 90 -23.74 8.59 -1.20
N GLU A 91 -23.83 9.80 -1.76
CA GLU A 91 -25.06 10.30 -2.37
C GLU A 91 -25.49 9.50 -3.61
N ALA A 92 -24.53 8.89 -4.32
CA ALA A 92 -24.81 8.10 -5.51
C ALA A 92 -25.43 6.72 -5.16
N GLY A 93 -25.26 6.27 -3.91
CA GLY A 93 -25.68 4.97 -3.40
C GLY A 93 -24.65 3.87 -3.66
N HIS A 94 -25.06 2.61 -3.42
CA HIS A 94 -24.21 1.44 -3.64
C HIS A 94 -24.73 0.57 -4.79
N PHE A 95 -23.81 -0.13 -5.45
CA PHE A 95 -24.14 -1.22 -6.35
C PHE A 95 -24.49 -2.50 -5.61
N ASN A 96 -25.32 -3.33 -6.22
CA ASN A 96 -25.67 -4.63 -5.66
C ASN A 96 -24.54 -5.63 -5.87
N MET A 97 -24.28 -6.47 -4.87
CA MET A 97 -23.29 -7.54 -4.98
C MET A 97 -23.74 -8.59 -6.00
N GLY A 98 -22.81 -9.08 -6.81
CA GLY A 98 -23.05 -10.09 -7.84
C GLY A 98 -23.61 -9.53 -9.15
N GLU A 99 -24.03 -8.27 -9.19
CA GLU A 99 -24.51 -7.64 -10.42
C GLU A 99 -23.37 -7.23 -11.34
N GLU A 100 -23.69 -7.19 -12.62
CA GLU A 100 -22.77 -6.84 -13.70
C GLU A 100 -23.06 -5.43 -14.19
N TYR A 101 -22.01 -4.61 -14.25
CA TYR A 101 -22.11 -3.23 -14.71
C TYR A 101 -21.13 -2.99 -15.85
N ALA A 102 -21.59 -2.25 -16.85
CA ALA A 102 -20.73 -1.77 -17.92
C ALA A 102 -19.95 -0.54 -17.42
N MET A 103 -18.63 -0.61 -17.57
CA MET A 103 -17.71 0.48 -17.25
C MET A 103 -17.06 1.02 -18.51
N ARG A 104 -16.67 2.29 -18.44
CA ARG A 104 -15.91 3.00 -19.47
C ARG A 104 -14.71 3.66 -18.82
N LEU A 105 -13.54 3.38 -19.36
CA LEU A 105 -12.29 3.99 -18.96
C LEU A 105 -11.84 4.95 -20.06
N TYR A 106 -11.91 6.24 -19.78
CA TYR A 106 -11.58 7.30 -20.72
C TYR A 106 -10.08 7.55 -20.73
N LEU A 107 -9.48 7.36 -21.90
CA LEU A 107 -8.06 7.64 -22.16
C LEU A 107 -7.85 9.04 -22.74
N SER A 108 -8.91 9.62 -23.30
CA SER A 108 -8.96 11.01 -23.76
C SER A 108 -10.36 11.58 -23.55
N LYS A 109 -10.61 12.81 -24.02
CA LYS A 109 -11.92 13.47 -23.89
C LYS A 109 -13.04 12.69 -24.60
N ASP A 110 -12.75 12.10 -25.75
CA ASP A 110 -13.76 11.49 -26.64
C ASP A 110 -13.56 9.98 -26.84
N THR A 111 -12.47 9.40 -26.32
CA THR A 111 -12.17 7.97 -26.48
C THR A 111 -12.14 7.24 -25.14
N TYR A 112 -12.87 6.12 -25.09
CA TYR A 112 -12.94 5.26 -23.92
C TYR A 112 -12.78 3.77 -24.27
N LEU A 113 -12.28 3.00 -23.32
CA LEU A 113 -12.23 1.55 -23.34
C LEU A 113 -13.42 0.99 -22.56
N PRO A 114 -14.39 0.32 -23.21
CA PRO A 114 -15.51 -0.30 -22.51
C PRO A 114 -15.18 -1.71 -22.03
N PHE A 115 -15.61 -2.05 -20.82
CA PHE A 115 -15.53 -3.40 -20.27
C PHE A 115 -16.66 -3.63 -19.25
N THR A 116 -16.91 -4.89 -18.91
CA THR A 116 -17.93 -5.25 -17.92
C THR A 116 -17.26 -5.77 -16.66
N ILE A 117 -17.76 -5.31 -15.51
CA ILE A 117 -17.32 -5.76 -14.19
C ILE A 117 -18.46 -6.46 -13.47
N ARG A 118 -18.11 -7.35 -12.55
CA ARG A 118 -19.04 -7.90 -11.55
C ARG A 118 -18.64 -7.41 -10.16
N VAL A 119 -19.56 -6.76 -9.46
CA VAL A 119 -19.33 -6.27 -8.10
C VAL A 119 -19.22 -7.47 -7.15
N SER A 120 -18.10 -7.59 -6.44
CA SER A 120 -17.83 -8.70 -5.53
C SER A 120 -18.07 -8.31 -4.08
N ASN A 121 -17.76 -7.08 -3.70
CA ASN A 121 -17.99 -6.53 -2.37
C ASN A 121 -18.09 -5.01 -2.42
N PHE A 122 -18.56 -4.41 -1.32
CA PHE A 122 -18.41 -2.99 -1.07
C PHE A 122 -18.14 -2.74 0.41
N ARG A 123 -17.51 -1.61 0.72
CA ARG A 123 -17.24 -1.13 2.06
C ARG A 123 -17.44 0.38 2.10
N GLU A 124 -18.10 0.85 3.15
CA GLU A 124 -18.22 2.27 3.44
C GLU A 124 -16.93 2.76 4.12
N VAL A 125 -16.33 3.83 3.58
CA VAL A 125 -15.14 4.49 4.11
C VAL A 125 -15.58 5.87 4.58
N HIS A 126 -16.10 5.92 5.82
CA HIS A 126 -16.69 7.15 6.37
C HIS A 126 -15.71 8.33 6.43
N ASP A 127 -14.42 8.07 6.69
CA ASP A 127 -13.39 9.11 6.76
C ASP A 127 -13.19 9.82 5.41
N GLU A 128 -13.37 9.10 4.30
CA GLU A 128 -13.21 9.62 2.94
C GLU A 128 -14.55 10.06 2.33
N GLY A 129 -15.68 9.78 2.98
CA GLY A 129 -17.00 10.10 2.42
C GLY A 129 -17.38 9.25 1.20
N VAL A 130 -16.79 8.06 1.04
CA VAL A 130 -16.99 7.23 -0.16
C VAL A 130 -17.39 5.79 0.17
N ILE A 131 -18.09 5.16 -0.76
CA ILE A 131 -18.33 3.72 -0.81
C ILE A 131 -17.32 3.12 -1.79
N ARG A 132 -16.47 2.23 -1.28
CA ARG A 132 -15.46 1.51 -2.07
C ARG A 132 -16.00 0.17 -2.51
N HIS A 133 -16.07 -0.07 -3.81
CA HIS A 133 -16.51 -1.31 -4.42
C HIS A 133 -15.32 -2.12 -4.92
N GLY A 134 -15.25 -3.39 -4.54
CA GLY A 134 -14.34 -4.35 -5.14
C GLY A 134 -15.05 -5.11 -6.26
N SER A 135 -14.43 -5.18 -7.44
CA SER A 135 -15.05 -5.77 -8.63
C SER A 135 -14.09 -6.67 -9.40
N GLN A 136 -14.64 -7.63 -10.14
CA GLN A 136 -13.91 -8.58 -10.98
C GLN A 136 -14.22 -8.34 -12.45
N PHE A 137 -13.22 -8.53 -13.31
CA PHE A 137 -13.44 -8.44 -14.75
C PHE A 137 -14.16 -9.67 -15.28
N ILE A 138 -15.15 -9.44 -16.14
CA ILE A 138 -15.81 -10.52 -16.85
C ILE A 138 -14.91 -10.96 -18.01
N LYS A 139 -14.42 -12.20 -17.90
CA LYS A 139 -13.61 -12.86 -18.93
C LYS A 139 -14.47 -13.07 -20.20
N ASN A 140 -13.82 -13.10 -21.36
CA ASN A 140 -14.42 -13.34 -22.68
C ASN A 140 -15.26 -12.18 -23.25
N THR A 141 -15.06 -10.96 -22.75
CA THR A 141 -15.51 -9.76 -23.44
C THR A 141 -14.53 -9.39 -24.56
N THR A 142 -15.02 -8.77 -25.63
CA THR A 142 -14.22 -8.37 -26.81
C THR A 142 -12.97 -7.55 -26.44
N ASN A 143 -13.03 -6.79 -25.35
CA ASN A 143 -11.96 -5.89 -24.92
C ASN A 143 -11.12 -6.43 -23.76
N SER A 144 -11.28 -7.71 -23.40
CA SER A 144 -10.54 -8.31 -22.29
C SER A 144 -9.02 -8.31 -22.52
N GLU A 145 -8.56 -8.45 -23.76
CA GLU A 145 -7.14 -8.38 -24.11
C GLU A 145 -6.57 -6.96 -24.00
N ALA A 146 -7.30 -5.95 -24.49
CA ALA A 146 -6.90 -4.55 -24.37
C ALA A 146 -6.77 -4.12 -22.90
N LEU A 147 -7.69 -4.58 -22.05
CA LEU A 147 -7.65 -4.30 -20.62
C LEU A 147 -6.43 -4.94 -19.95
N LYS A 148 -6.07 -6.19 -20.32
CA LYS A 148 -4.85 -6.85 -19.83
C LYS A 148 -3.59 -6.07 -20.21
N HIS A 149 -3.50 -5.64 -21.47
CA HIS A 149 -2.37 -4.83 -21.91
C HIS A 149 -2.29 -3.49 -21.18
N PHE A 150 -3.44 -2.86 -20.91
CA PHE A 150 -3.50 -1.64 -20.13
C PHE A 150 -3.01 -1.84 -18.69
N VAL A 151 -3.44 -2.93 -18.03
CA VAL A 151 -2.97 -3.27 -16.68
C VAL A 151 -1.48 -3.58 -16.67
N ALA A 152 -0.99 -4.39 -17.62
CA ALA A 152 0.43 -4.71 -17.75
C ALA A 152 1.28 -3.47 -18.03
N PHE A 153 0.76 -2.53 -18.83
CA PHE A 153 1.38 -1.22 -19.06
C PHE A 153 1.51 -0.44 -17.75
N LEU A 154 0.42 -0.30 -16.98
CA LEU A 154 0.45 0.39 -15.69
C LEU A 154 1.44 -0.26 -14.72
N GLU A 155 1.51 -1.59 -14.67
CA GLU A 155 2.46 -2.31 -13.83
C GLU A 155 3.91 -2.07 -14.26
N THR A 156 4.18 -2.07 -15.56
CA THR A 156 5.53 -1.84 -16.10
C THR A 156 5.98 -0.40 -15.86
N VAL A 157 5.09 0.57 -16.06
CA VAL A 157 5.36 1.99 -15.81
C VAL A 157 5.61 2.21 -14.33
N THR A 158 4.72 1.74 -13.45
CA THR A 158 4.88 1.90 -12.00
C THR A 158 6.14 1.22 -11.45
N ALA A 159 6.57 0.11 -12.04
CA ALA A 159 7.82 -0.55 -11.69
C ALA A 159 9.07 0.23 -12.14
N SER A 160 8.97 1.03 -13.20
CA SER A 160 10.10 1.75 -13.80
C SER A 160 10.16 3.23 -13.41
N LEU A 161 9.15 3.72 -12.69
CA LEU A 161 9.12 5.11 -12.26
C LEU A 161 10.22 5.41 -11.24
N GLN A 162 10.87 6.54 -11.44
CA GLN A 162 11.88 7.07 -10.54
C GLN A 162 11.32 8.30 -9.85
N THR A 163 11.52 8.37 -8.53
CA THR A 163 11.15 9.56 -7.75
C THR A 163 12.20 10.63 -7.96
N ASP A 164 11.83 11.69 -8.67
CA ASP A 164 12.66 12.90 -8.73
C ASP A 164 12.58 13.61 -7.37
N ARG A 165 13.73 13.83 -6.73
CA ARG A 165 13.84 14.56 -5.46
C ARG A 165 14.33 16.01 -5.68
N GLY A 166 14.49 16.42 -6.94
CA GLY A 166 15.08 17.69 -7.33
C GLY A 166 16.60 17.71 -7.14
N ASP A 167 17.29 18.44 -8.01
CA ASP A 167 18.71 18.73 -7.85
C ASP A 167 18.89 19.73 -6.70
N ILE A 168 19.19 19.23 -5.49
CA ILE A 168 19.66 20.09 -4.40
C ILE A 168 21.11 20.44 -4.68
N THR A 169 21.35 21.41 -5.57
CA THR A 169 22.65 22.05 -5.69
C THR A 169 22.90 22.86 -4.43
N VAL A 170 23.63 22.29 -3.47
CA VAL A 170 24.12 23.03 -2.31
C VAL A 170 25.21 23.98 -2.79
N THR A 171 24.82 25.16 -3.25
CA THR A 171 25.78 26.22 -3.57
C THR A 171 26.43 26.64 -2.25
N LYS A 172 27.66 26.20 -2.00
CA LYS A 172 28.49 26.76 -0.92
C LYS A 172 28.75 28.22 -1.29
N ILE A 173 27.94 29.12 -0.75
CA ILE A 173 28.24 30.56 -0.76
C ILE A 173 29.51 30.74 0.07
N ARG A 174 30.53 31.31 -0.57
CA ARG A 174 31.84 31.63 0.03
C ARG A 174 31.81 33.01 0.65
#